data_AF-A0A7L4BJZ2-F1
#
_entry.id   AF-A0A7L4BJZ2-F1
#
_cell.length_a   1.000
_cell.length_b   1.000
_cell.length_c   1.000
_cell.angle_alpha   90.00
_cell.angle_beta   90.00
_cell.angle_gamma   90.00
#
_symmetry.space_group_name_H-M   'P 1'
#
loop_
_entity.id
_entity.type
_entity.pdbx_description
1 polymer ?
#
loop_
_entity_poly.entity_id
_entity_poly.type
_entity_poly.pdbx_seq_one_letter_code
_entity_poly.pdbx_strand_id
1 'polypeptide(L)' 'MRILYLLLPFLLLLVQGAAGSSLAPGNKKECQRQKGLCAFLKCPFLFIPSGKCSRFFFCCRK' A
#
# COMPACT_ATOMS: atom_id res chain seq x y z
N MET A 1 39.76 1.49 7.22
CA MET A 1 38.70 1.63 8.26
C MET A 1 37.81 2.82 7.93
N ARG A 2 36.74 2.64 7.15
CA ARG A 2 35.69 3.66 6.85
C ARG A 2 34.55 3.15 5.95
N ILE A 3 34.71 1.99 5.30
CA ILE A 3 33.73 1.39 4.39
C ILE A 3 32.40 0.99 5.06
N LEU A 4 32.41 0.66 6.36
CA LEU A 4 31.19 0.34 7.11
C LEU A 4 30.17 1.49 7.13
N TYR A 5 30.62 2.75 7.10
CA TYR A 5 29.75 3.92 7.13
C TYR A 5 29.05 4.21 5.79
N LEU A 6 29.51 3.64 4.69
CA LEU A 6 28.88 3.80 3.36
C LEU A 6 27.82 2.73 3.10
N LEU A 7 27.94 1.55 3.71
CA LEU A 7 26.97 0.46 3.58
C LEU A 7 25.63 0.78 4.28
N LEU A 8 25.69 1.42 5.45
CA LEU A 8 24.51 1.77 6.24
C LEU A 8 23.50 2.68 5.50
N PRO A 9 23.88 3.82 4.87
CA PRO A 9 22.93 4.66 4.15
C PRO A 9 22.35 3.98 2.92
N PHE A 10 23.11 3.08 2.28
CA PHE A 10 22.64 2.32 1.13
C PHE A 10 21.51 1.35 1.51
N LEU A 11 21.64 0.68 2.66
CA LEU A 11 20.58 -0.18 3.20
C LEU A 11 19.34 0.63 3.63
N LEU A 12 19.52 1.81 4.21
CA LEU A 12 18.41 2.69 4.60
C LEU A 12 17.62 3.22 3.38
N LEU A 13 18.32 3.56 2.29
CA LEU A 13 17.69 3.94 1.02
C LEU A 13 16.87 2.80 0.41
N LEU A 14 17.36 1.56 0.48
CA LEU A 14 16.62 0.38 0.01
C LEU A 14 15.35 0.13 0.85
N VAL A 15 15.39 0.38 2.17
CA VAL A 15 14.23 0.27 3.06
C VAL A 15 13.20 1.39 2.78
N GLN A 16 13.63 2.60 2.45
CA GLN A 16 12.72 3.70 2.06
C GLN A 16 12.06 3.47 0.70
N GLY A 17 12.75 2.80 -0.24
CA GLY A 17 12.16 2.38 -1.52
C GLY A 17 10.99 1.39 -1.38
N ALA A 18 10.98 0.59 -0.31
CA ALA A 18 9.86 -0.31 0.01
C ALA A 18 8.68 0.43 0.67
N ALA A 19 8.93 1.54 1.39
CA ALA A 19 7.89 2.33 2.04
C ALA A 19 7.06 3.17 1.04
N GLY A 20 7.57 3.42 -0.16
CA GLY A 20 6.85 4.14 -1.22
C GLY A 20 5.75 3.35 -1.93
N SER A 21 5.66 2.03 -1.73
CA SER A 21 4.70 1.19 -2.47
C SER A 21 3.39 0.91 -1.73
N SER A 22 3.18 1.46 -0.52
CA SER A 22 1.99 1.19 0.30
C SER A 22 1.06 2.40 0.50
N LEU A 23 1.09 3.37 -0.43
CA LEU A 23 0.09 4.46 -0.51
C LEU A 23 -1.28 3.99 -1.03
N ALA A 24 -1.41 2.74 -1.46
CA ALA A 24 -2.70 2.09 -1.54
C ALA A 24 -3.13 1.74 -0.11
N PRO A 25 -4.33 2.12 0.39
CA PRO A 25 -4.78 1.86 1.76
C PRO A 25 -4.67 0.38 2.11
N GLY A 26 -3.50 -0.03 2.62
CA GLY A 26 -3.11 -1.43 2.85
C GLY A 26 -3.87 -2.09 4.00
N ASN A 27 -4.93 -1.44 4.48
CA ASN A 27 -5.65 -1.87 5.65
C ASN A 27 -7.15 -1.78 5.40
N LYS A 28 -7.82 -2.93 5.50
CA LYS A 28 -9.28 -3.08 5.47
C LYS A 28 -9.99 -2.04 6.36
N LYS A 29 -9.37 -1.69 7.50
CA LYS A 29 -9.87 -0.69 8.45
C LYS A 29 -9.95 0.72 7.84
N GLU A 30 -8.95 1.12 7.05
CA GLU A 30 -8.92 2.44 6.39
C GLU A 30 -10.01 2.51 5.31
N CYS A 31 -10.13 1.45 4.51
CA CYS A 31 -11.20 1.34 3.51
C CYS A 31 -12.59 1.44 4.16
N GLN A 32 -12.81 0.74 5.28
CA GLN A 32 -14.06 0.84 6.04
C GLN A 32 -14.30 2.22 6.66
N ARG A 33 -13.26 2.89 7.18
CA ARG A 33 -13.37 4.28 7.68
C ARG A 33 -13.82 5.25 6.60
N GLN A 34 -13.35 5.04 5.36
CA GLN A 34 -13.77 5.82 4.20
C GLN A 34 -15.12 5.34 3.60
N LYS A 35 -15.90 4.53 4.32
CA LYS A 35 -17.17 3.94 3.87
C LYS A 35 -17.03 3.12 2.56
N GLY A 36 -15.82 2.64 2.26
CA GLY A 36 -15.52 1.76 1.15
C GLY A 36 -15.65 0.27 1.53
N LEU A 37 -15.65 -0.58 0.52
CA LEU A 37 -15.69 -2.04 0.64
C LEU A 37 -14.47 -2.68 -0.02
N CYS A 38 -14.04 -3.82 0.50
CA CYS A 38 -12.96 -4.59 -0.11
C CYS A 38 -13.55 -5.61 -1.10
N ALA A 39 -13.24 -5.48 -2.39
CA ALA A 39 -13.66 -6.41 -3.43
C ALA A 39 -12.47 -7.24 -3.94
N PHE A 40 -12.73 -8.49 -4.34
CA PHE A 40 -11.71 -9.42 -4.84
C PHE A 40 -11.46 -9.17 -6.34
N LEU A 41 -10.18 -9.03 -6.72
CA LEU A 41 -9.65 -8.71 -8.06
C LEU A 41 -10.13 -7.39 -8.71
N LYS A 42 -11.42 -7.04 -8.61
CA LYS A 42 -12.00 -5.87 -9.27
C LYS A 42 -13.14 -5.28 -8.44
N CYS A 43 -13.34 -3.97 -8.56
CA CYS A 43 -14.49 -3.30 -7.97
C CYS A 43 -15.78 -3.57 -8.76
N PRO A 44 -16.93 -3.72 -8.08
CA PRO A 44 -18.23 -3.81 -8.72
C PRO A 44 -18.57 -2.55 -9.50
N PHE A 45 -19.54 -2.66 -10.44
CA PHE A 45 -20.03 -1.54 -11.24
C PHE A 45 -20.55 -0.43 -10.32
N LEU A 46 -20.24 0.84 -10.62
CA LEU A 46 -20.42 2.05 -9.79
C LEU A 46 -19.44 2.23 -8.60
N PHE A 47 -18.40 1.41 -8.47
CA PHE A 47 -17.37 1.62 -7.44
C PHE A 47 -16.00 1.91 -8.05
N ILE A 48 -15.36 2.96 -7.55
CA ILE A 48 -14.04 3.44 -7.98
C ILE A 48 -12.97 2.78 -7.10
N PRO A 49 -11.92 2.17 -7.68
CA PRO A 49 -10.80 1.65 -6.92
C PRO A 49 -10.03 2.81 -6.26
N SER A 50 -9.99 2.81 -4.94
CA SER A 50 -9.23 3.79 -4.13
C SER A 50 -7.98 3.19 -3.47
N GLY A 51 -7.76 1.88 -3.62
CA GLY A 51 -6.60 1.23 -3.04
C GLY A 51 -6.65 -0.28 -3.00
N LYS A 52 -5.80 -0.88 -2.16
CA LYS A 52 -5.67 -2.33 -1.98
C LYS A 52 -5.84 -2.72 -0.52
N CYS A 53 -6.90 -3.45 -0.18
CA CYS A 53 -7.07 -4.02 1.16
C CYS A 53 -6.13 -5.20 1.43
N SER A 54 -5.70 -5.93 0.39
CA SER A 54 -4.78 -7.08 0.49
C SER A 54 -4.15 -7.35 -0.89
N ARG A 55 -3.38 -8.43 -1.02
CA ARG A 55 -2.70 -8.83 -2.28
C ARG A 55 -3.65 -8.95 -3.47
N PHE A 56 -4.86 -9.47 -3.23
CA PHE A 56 -5.89 -9.68 -4.25
C PHE A 56 -7.20 -8.92 -3.98
N PHE A 57 -7.24 -8.09 -2.95
CA PHE A 57 -8.44 -7.33 -2.58
C PHE A 57 -8.20 -5.84 -2.79
N PHE A 58 -9.09 -5.18 -3.52
CA PHE A 58 -9.08 -3.75 -3.78
C PHE A 58 -10.10 -3.04 -2.89
N CYS A 59 -9.73 -1.87 -2.39
CA CYS A 59 -10.66 -0.97 -1.74
C CYS A 59 -11.48 -0.23 -2.81
N CYS A 60 -12.79 -0.36 -2.73
CA CYS A 60 -13.77 0.14 -3.67
C CYS A 60 -14.69 1.11 -2.95
N ARG A 61 -14.75 2.36 -3.40
CA ARG A 61 -15.67 3.38 -2.87
C ARG A 61 -16.67 3.79 -3.95
N LYS A 62 -17.87 4.20 -3.55
CA LYS A 62 -18.78 4.91 -4.48
C LYS A 62 -18.23 6.28 -4.82
#